data_AF-A0A3C1BJP9-F1
#
_entry.id   AF-A0A3C1BJP9-F1
#
_cell.length_a   1.000
_cell.length_b   1.000
_cell.length_c   1.000
_cell.angle_alpha   90.00
_cell.angle_beta   90.00
_cell.angle_gamma   90.00
#
_symmetry.space_group_name_H-M   'P 1'
#
loop_
_entity.id
_entity.type
_entity.pdbx_description
1 polymer ?
#
loop_
_entity_poly.entity_id
_entity_poly.type
_entity_poly.pdbx_seq_one_letter_code
_entity_poly.pdbx_strand_id
1 'polypeptide(L)' 'MLIDVLEISALMAVIILPFFFPLKKKANAIKLPKNHNDTSGANYAINENGYLEEIHHDKLSSHTH' A
#
# COMPACT_ATOMS: atom_id res chain seq x y z
N MET A 1 -11.21 -5.59 48.32
CA MET A 1 -12.33 -5.14 47.45
C MET A 1 -11.96 -3.93 46.60
N LEU A 2 -11.70 -2.75 47.18
CA LEU A 2 -11.41 -1.55 46.36
C LEU A 2 -10.09 -1.68 45.57
N ILE A 3 -9.07 -2.29 46.19
CA ILE A 3 -7.80 -2.61 45.54
C ILE A 3 -8.00 -3.62 44.41
N ASP A 4 -8.72 -4.72 44.68
CA ASP A 4 -9.02 -5.74 43.67
C ASP A 4 -9.78 -5.17 42.46
N VAL A 5 -10.74 -4.27 42.69
CA VAL A 5 -11.47 -3.57 41.61
C VAL A 5 -10.53 -2.68 40.79
N LEU A 6 -9.58 -2.03 41.45
CA LEU A 6 -8.57 -1.19 40.79
C LEU A 6 -7.63 -2.05 39.93
N GLU A 7 -7.16 -3.19 40.43
CA GLU A 7 -6.32 -4.12 39.69
C GLU A 7 -7.03 -4.70 38.46
N ILE A 8 -8.28 -5.14 38.61
CA ILE A 8 -9.09 -5.66 37.49
C ILE A 8 -9.32 -4.57 36.44
N SER A 9 -9.62 -3.33 36.88
CA SER A 9 -9.84 -2.21 35.97
C SER A 9 -8.57 -1.83 35.20
N ALA A 10 -7.40 -1.86 35.86
CA ALA A 10 -6.12 -1.59 35.24
C ALA A 10 -5.76 -2.66 34.20
N LEU A 11 -6.01 -3.93 34.52
CA LEU A 11 -5.77 -5.05 33.61
C LEU A 11 -6.66 -4.93 32.35
N MET A 12 -7.94 -4.59 32.52
CA MET A 12 -8.87 -4.35 31.43
C MET A 12 -8.44 -3.16 30.56
N ALA A 13 -8.00 -2.07 31.17
CA ALA A 13 -7.54 -0.90 30.43
C ALA A 13 -6.35 -1.25 29.51
N VAL A 14 -5.37 -2.02 29.97
CA VAL A 14 -4.21 -2.43 29.14
C VAL A 14 -4.63 -3.28 27.94
N ILE A 15 -5.58 -4.19 28.11
CA ILE A 15 -6.08 -5.06 27.04
C ILE A 15 -6.87 -4.26 25.99
N ILE A 16 -7.64 -3.28 26.44
CA ILE A 16 -8.56 -2.53 25.57
C ILE A 16 -7.86 -1.33 24.90
N LEU A 17 -6.83 -0.75 25.52
CA LEU A 17 -6.05 0.39 25.01
C LEU A 17 -5.59 0.26 23.53
N PRO A 18 -5.04 -0.88 23.06
CA PRO A 18 -4.58 -1.00 21.67
C PRO A 18 -5.72 -0.96 20.63
N PHE A 19 -6.98 -1.23 21.02
CA PHE A 19 -8.12 -1.13 20.10
C PHE A 19 -8.52 0.32 19.83
N PHE A 20 -8.32 1.21 20.81
CA PHE A 20 -8.64 2.63 20.68
C PHE A 20 -7.49 3.47 20.13
N PHE A 21 -6.26 2.98 20.27
CA PHE A 21 -5.07 3.61 19.70
C PHE A 21 -4.49 2.70 18.62
N PRO A 22 -5.06 2.67 17.40
CA PRO A 22 -4.37 2.07 16.29
C PRO A 22 -3.05 2.83 16.14
N LEU A 23 -1.95 2.19 16.54
CA LEU A 23 -0.60 2.59 16.21
C LEU A 23 -0.50 2.52 14.69
N LYS A 24 -1.00 3.56 14.03
CA LYS A 24 -0.84 3.76 12.59
C LYS A 24 0.64 4.01 12.42
N LYS A 25 1.43 2.93 12.29
CA LYS A 25 2.68 2.98 11.58
C LYS A 25 2.29 3.50 10.21
N LYS A 26 2.47 4.81 10.01
CA LYS A 26 2.47 5.37 8.67
C LYS A 26 3.61 4.64 7.99
N ALA A 27 3.31 3.55 7.30
CA ALA A 27 4.17 3.08 6.24
C ALA A 27 4.35 4.34 5.40
N ASN A 28 5.58 4.85 5.35
CA ASN A 28 5.92 5.98 4.50
C ASN A 28 5.68 5.48 3.08
N ALA A 29 4.44 5.57 2.61
CA ALA A 29 4.09 5.33 1.24
C ALA A 29 4.95 6.32 0.48
N ILE A 30 5.92 5.80 -0.25
CA ILE A 30 6.80 6.58 -1.11
C ILE A 30 5.85 7.37 -2.00
N LYS A 31 5.84 8.69 -1.84
CA LYS A 31 5.02 9.55 -2.70
C LYS A 31 5.63 9.46 -4.09
N LEU A 32 5.04 8.63 -4.96
CA LEU A 32 5.42 8.67 -6.37
C LEU A 32 5.15 10.09 -6.88
N PRO A 33 6.12 10.74 -7.52
CA PRO A 33 5.91 12.07 -8.07
C PRO A 33 4.76 12.03 -9.08
N LYS A 34 3.96 13.10 -9.13
CA LYS A 34 2.74 13.23 -9.97
C LYS A 34 3.00 13.00 -11.48
N ASN A 35 4.26 12.99 -11.90
CA ASN A 35 4.73 12.80 -13.26
C ASN A 35 5.66 11.58 -13.39
N HIS A 36 5.51 10.57 -12.53
CA HIS A 36 6.19 9.29 -12.71
C HIS A 36 5.35 8.41 -13.63
N ASN A 37 5.31 8.77 -14.91
CA ASN A 37 4.75 7.93 -15.98
C ASN A 37 5.84 7.08 -16.63
N ASP A 38 6.89 6.78 -15.86
CA ASP A 38 7.96 5.90 -16.30
C ASP A 38 7.49 4.46 -16.16
N THR A 39 6.85 3.98 -17.22
CA THR A 39 6.36 2.61 -17.35
C THR A 39 7.46 1.69 -17.90
N SER A 40 8.72 2.15 -18.00
CA SER A 40 9.84 1.38 -18.56
C SER A 40 10.13 0.08 -17.81
N GLY A 41 9.80 0.02 -16.52
CA GLY A 41 9.91 -1.18 -15.68
C GLY A 41 8.61 -1.97 -15.53
N ALA A 42 7.52 -1.59 -16.21
CA ALA A 42 6.27 -2.31 -16.10
C ALA A 42 6.21 -3.45 -17.13
N ASN A 43 5.82 -4.63 -16.67
CA ASN A 43 5.60 -5.77 -17.58
C ASN A 43 4.22 -5.72 -18.25
N TYR A 44 3.32 -4.83 -17.81
CA TYR A 44 1.94 -4.77 -18.29
C TYR A 44 1.49 -3.33 -18.52
N ALA A 45 0.67 -3.11 -19.56
CA ALA A 45 0.03 -1.84 -19.87
C ALA A 45 -1.45 -2.05 -20.24
N ILE A 46 -2.24 -0.98 -20.21
CA ILE A 46 -3.65 -1.00 -20.64
C ILE A 46 -3.68 -0.71 -22.14
N ASN A 47 -4.30 -1.57 -22.93
CA ASN A 47 -4.48 -1.38 -24.37
C ASN A 47 -5.60 -0.39 -24.71
N GLU A 48 -5.79 -0.08 -25.99
CA GLU A 48 -6.82 0.84 -26.50
C GLU A 48 -8.26 0.40 -26.18
N ASN A 49 -8.46 -0.88 -25.87
CA ASN A 49 -9.74 -1.46 -25.51
C ASN A 49 -9.97 -1.51 -23.99
N GLY A 50 -9.04 -1.00 -23.19
CA GLY A 50 -9.13 -0.96 -21.73
C GLY A 50 -8.74 -2.26 -21.03
N TYR A 51 -8.12 -3.22 -21.72
CA TYR A 51 -7.66 -4.48 -21.14
C TYR A 51 -6.18 -4.40 -20.74
N LEU A 52 -5.83 -5.10 -19.66
CA LEU A 52 -4.44 -5.26 -19.21
C LEU A 52 -3.73 -6.29 -20.10
N GLU A 53 -2.67 -5.88 -20.77
CA GLU A 53 -1.86 -6.72 -21.66
C GLU A 53 -0.37 -6.61 -21.31
N GLU A 54 0.39 -7.67 -21.60
CA GLU A 54 1.84 -7.71 -21.39
C GLU A 54 2.55 -6.84 -22.44
N ILE A 55 3.57 -6.06 -22.01
CA ILE A 55 4.32 -5.19 -22.92
C ILE A 55 5.30 -6.06 -23.73
N HIS A 56 4.97 -6.34 -24.98
CA HIS A 56 5.86 -7.05 -25.90
C HIS A 56 6.89 -6.08 -26.49
N HIS A 57 8.12 -6.10 -25.96
CA HIS A 57 9.22 -5.23 -26.40
C HIS A 57 9.81 -5.58 -27.78
N ASP A 58 9.44 -6.73 -28.37
CA ASP A 58 10.07 -7.28 -29.58
C ASP A 58 9.64 -6.62 -30.91
N LYS A 59 8.65 -5.73 -30.93
CA LYS A 59 8.07 -5.21 -32.19
C LYS A 59 8.42 -3.78 -32.59
N LEU A 60 9.30 -3.08 -31.88
CA LEU A 60 9.61 -1.67 -32.16
C LEU A 60 10.88 -1.41 -33.00
N SER A 61 11.49 -2.43 -33.62
CA SER A 61 12.77 -2.28 -34.36
C SER A 61 12.64 -2.17 -35.89
N SER A 62 11.44 -2.05 -36.48
CA SER A 62 11.25 -2.21 -37.93
C SER A 62 10.56 -1.04 -38.67
N HIS A 63 10.67 0.19 -38.18
CA HIS A 63 10.17 1.38 -38.91
C HIS A 63 11.13 2.58 -38.82
N THR A 64 12.38 2.35 -39.21
CA THR A 64 13.29 3.41 -39.66
C THR A 64 13.87 2.98 -41.00
N HIS A 65 13.22 3.39 -42.08
CA HIS A 65 13.77 3.39 -43.44
C HIS A 65 13.44 4.72 -44.10
#